data_AF-A0A4P7KQL7-F1
#
_entry.id   AF-A0A4P7KQL7-F1
#
_cell.length_a   1.000
_cell.length_b   1.000
_cell.length_c   1.000
_cell.angle_alpha   90.00
_cell.angle_beta   90.00
_cell.angle_gamma   90.00
#
_symmetry.space_group_name_H-M   'P 1'
#
loop_
_entity.id
_entity.type
_entity.pdbx_description
1 polymer ?
#
loop_
_entity_poly.entity_id
_entity_poly.type
_entity_poly.pdbx_seq_one_letter_code
_entity_poly.pdbx_strand_id
1 'polypeptide(L)'
;MPITAYVGVPRSGKSYEVVKSVIVPAIASGRRVVSNIYGLNEQKIKDYCLKQNKKLMHEKLGLLVHVENGQCLDEDFLPSMENQSTFCQAGDLVVIDEVWRVWGSDKDIPKNHRSFIAEHGHFINKKTGIMSDLVVINQTVTDIPRFIKARIETTYRMQKHVSLGLSNRYRVDVFQGVKITKSNRMNYYQEKYDKAIFELYKSVEGNNPNTLKTDKRQSIFSSTKVLMLMVLVPLAILVSLYFVYQYFNQYLNPEKPKHAQSVNSVSQSSNPVASFSIRSSKVVLSSKWRITGELLREGKAYVILADKQGQLRLEPRSQFQFNGRLLQGEIDGQLVNYYSGGGQ
;
A
#
# COMPACT_ATOMS: atom_id res chain seq x y z
N MET A 1 25.32 -16.52 -6.79
CA MET A 1 26.12 -15.33 -6.47
C MET A 1 25.56 -14.19 -7.28
N PRO A 2 24.87 -13.24 -6.64
CA PRO A 2 23.86 -12.54 -7.39
C PRO A 2 24.17 -11.13 -7.84
N ILE A 3 23.72 -10.87 -9.06
CA ILE A 3 23.56 -9.51 -9.55
C ILE A 3 22.38 -8.87 -8.82
N THR A 4 22.56 -7.61 -8.44
CA THR A 4 21.48 -6.79 -7.89
C THR A 4 21.01 -5.79 -8.93
N ALA A 5 19.70 -5.72 -9.16
CA ALA A 5 19.10 -4.80 -10.10
C ALA A 5 18.31 -3.69 -9.42
N TYR A 6 18.51 -2.45 -9.85
CA TYR A 6 17.78 -1.27 -9.40
C TYR A 6 16.95 -0.71 -10.55
N VAL A 7 15.62 -0.76 -10.44
CA VAL A 7 14.70 -0.39 -11.53
C VAL A 7 13.62 0.59 -11.12
N GLY A 8 12.98 1.23 -12.09
CA GLY A 8 11.89 2.19 -11.87
C GLY A 8 11.85 3.29 -12.92
N VAL A 9 10.72 3.99 -13.01
CA VAL A 9 10.54 5.06 -14.00
C VAL A 9 11.61 6.16 -13.89
N PRO A 10 11.86 6.94 -14.96
CA PRO A 10 12.74 8.11 -14.87
C PRO A 10 12.40 9.01 -13.66
N ARG A 11 13.42 9.51 -12.97
CA ARG A 11 13.29 10.33 -11.74
C ARG A 11 12.57 9.64 -10.57
N SER A 12 12.54 8.30 -10.52
CA SER A 12 12.03 7.55 -9.36
C SER A 12 13.02 7.48 -8.18
N GLY A 13 14.27 7.92 -8.37
CA GLY A 13 15.32 7.87 -7.35
C GLY A 13 16.20 6.61 -7.38
N LYS A 14 16.35 5.97 -8.55
CA LYS A 14 17.18 4.77 -8.69
C LYS A 14 18.65 5.01 -8.36
N SER A 15 19.27 5.94 -9.08
CA SER A 15 20.68 6.31 -8.86
C SER A 15 20.89 6.89 -7.46
N TYR A 16 19.90 7.64 -6.93
CA TYR A 16 19.91 8.09 -5.53
C TYR A 16 20.04 6.91 -4.56
N GLU A 17 19.19 5.89 -4.69
CA GLU A 17 19.19 4.74 -3.79
C GLU A 17 20.49 3.94 -3.91
N VAL A 18 21.02 3.78 -5.12
CA VAL A 18 22.31 3.10 -5.34
C VAL A 18 23.46 3.89 -4.72
N VAL A 19 23.48 5.22 -4.86
CA VAL A 19 24.49 6.07 -4.21
C VAL A 19 24.41 5.93 -2.68
N LYS A 20 23.21 6.08 -2.11
CA LYS A 20 22.98 6.01 -0.65
C LYS A 20 23.29 4.64 -0.05
N SER A 21 22.76 3.58 -0.65
CA SER A 21 22.67 2.26 -0.04
C SER A 21 23.75 1.29 -0.53
N VAL A 22 24.47 1.63 -1.61
CA VAL A 22 25.49 0.74 -2.21
C VAL A 22 26.86 1.43 -2.27
N ILE A 23 26.96 2.56 -2.98
CA ILE A 23 28.26 3.22 -3.24
C ILE A 23 28.86 3.80 -1.96
N VAL A 24 28.08 4.58 -1.20
CA VAL A 24 28.54 5.21 0.03
C VAL A 24 29.02 4.15 1.05
N PRO A 25 28.26 3.09 1.35
CA PRO A 25 28.73 2.02 2.24
C PRO A 25 29.98 1.30 1.73
N ALA A 26 30.08 1.01 0.43
CA ALA A 26 31.25 0.35 -0.14
C ALA A 26 32.52 1.20 -0.02
N ILE A 27 32.43 2.50 -0.28
CA ILE A 27 33.56 3.43 -0.08
C ILE A 27 33.88 3.55 1.42
N ALA A 28 32.87 3.63 2.29
CA ALA A 28 33.09 3.66 3.73
C ALA A 28 33.79 2.40 4.26
N SER A 29 33.61 1.24 3.61
CA SER A 29 34.25 -0.03 3.96
C SER A 29 35.61 -0.25 3.30
N GLY A 30 36.19 0.75 2.61
CA GLY A 30 37.49 0.61 1.96
C GLY A 30 37.46 -0.05 0.57
N ARG A 31 36.28 -0.25 -0.02
CA ARG A 31 36.13 -0.96 -1.29
C ARG A 31 36.24 -0.01 -2.48
N ARG A 32 36.94 -0.45 -3.53
CA ARG A 32 36.97 0.26 -4.82
C ARG A 32 35.63 0.08 -5.55
N VAL A 33 35.07 1.20 -6.00
CA VAL A 33 33.79 1.25 -6.72
C VAL A 33 34.04 1.78 -8.12
N VAL A 34 33.62 1.03 -9.14
CA VAL A 34 33.69 1.43 -10.54
C VAL A 34 32.28 1.72 -11.04
N SER A 35 32.01 2.93 -11.54
CA SER A 35 30.66 3.30 -11.96
C SER A 35 30.61 4.34 -13.08
N ASN A 36 29.61 4.22 -13.94
CA ASN A 36 29.23 5.20 -14.96
C ASN A 36 28.05 6.10 -14.53
N ILE A 37 27.63 6.09 -13.26
CA ILE A 37 26.63 7.06 -12.79
C ILE A 37 27.18 8.48 -12.97
N TYR A 38 26.42 9.29 -13.69
CA TYR A 38 26.83 10.64 -14.05
C TYR A 38 27.06 11.55 -12.82
N GLY A 39 28.17 12.29 -12.87
CA GLY A 39 28.47 13.38 -11.95
C GLY A 39 28.72 12.96 -10.50
N LEU A 40 29.01 11.69 -10.24
CA LEU A 40 29.53 11.24 -8.95
C LEU A 40 30.78 12.05 -8.57
N ASN A 41 30.90 12.40 -7.30
CA ASN A 41 32.04 13.16 -6.78
C ASN A 41 32.69 12.41 -5.62
N GLU A 42 33.89 11.86 -5.87
CA GLU A 42 34.63 11.06 -4.90
C GLU A 42 34.90 11.83 -3.60
N GLN A 43 35.39 13.07 -3.69
CA GLN A 43 35.73 13.87 -2.50
C GLN A 43 34.50 14.11 -1.63
N LYS A 44 33.38 14.51 -2.23
CA LYS A 44 32.13 14.73 -1.47
C LYS A 44 31.62 13.45 -0.82
N ILE A 45 31.75 12.30 -1.50
CA ILE A 45 31.37 11.01 -0.93
C ILE A 45 32.26 10.68 0.27
N LYS A 46 33.58 10.82 0.14
CA LYS A 46 34.52 10.59 1.26
C LYS A 46 34.24 11.52 2.44
N ASP A 47 34.02 12.81 2.18
CA ASP A 47 33.67 13.80 3.21
C ASP A 47 32.34 13.44 3.89
N TYR A 48 31.36 12.99 3.12
CA TYR A 48 30.09 12.49 3.65
C TYR A 48 30.30 11.29 4.58
N CYS A 49 31.10 10.30 4.17
CA CYS A 49 31.42 9.14 5.00
C CYS A 49 32.09 9.54 6.33
N LEU A 50 33.07 10.45 6.30
CA LEU A 50 33.78 10.93 7.49
C LEU A 50 32.86 11.72 8.43
N LYS A 51 31.93 12.51 7.88
CA LYS A 51 30.92 13.24 8.67
C LYS A 51 29.94 12.29 9.36
N GLN A 52 29.53 11.21 8.69
CA GLN A 52 28.59 10.24 9.26
C GLN A 52 29.23 9.34 10.32
N ASN A 53 30.52 9.03 10.20
CA ASN A 53 31.23 8.19 11.16
C ASN A 53 32.63 8.72 11.49
N LYS A 54 32.74 9.38 12.64
CA LYS A 54 34.00 9.98 13.15
C LYS A 54 35.13 8.97 13.39
N LYS A 55 34.85 7.65 13.40
CA LYS A 55 35.87 6.60 13.56
C LYS A 55 36.52 6.22 12.22
N LEU A 56 35.96 6.63 11.09
CA LEU A 56 36.55 6.38 9.78
C LEU A 56 37.76 7.29 9.58
N MET A 57 38.81 6.73 9.02
CA MET A 57 40.01 7.46 8.62
C MET A 57 40.02 7.59 7.11
N HIS A 58 40.49 8.73 6.60
CA HIS A 58 40.51 8.99 5.15
C HIS A 58 41.27 7.90 4.37
N GLU A 59 42.37 7.40 4.92
CA GLU A 59 43.22 6.35 4.33
C GLU A 59 42.54 4.98 4.24
N LYS A 60 41.50 4.73 5.04
CA LYS A 60 40.75 3.47 5.04
C LYS A 60 39.54 3.51 4.11
N LEU A 61 39.25 4.66 3.49
CA LEU A 61 38.16 4.78 2.54
C LEU A 61 38.53 4.19 1.18
N GLY A 62 37.53 3.63 0.52
CA GLY A 62 37.64 3.10 -0.81
C GLY A 62 37.84 4.20 -1.85
N LEU A 63 38.08 3.77 -3.08
CA LEU A 63 38.26 4.66 -4.22
C LEU A 63 37.01 4.62 -5.10
N LEU A 64 36.64 5.78 -5.63
CA LEU A 64 35.65 5.86 -6.69
C LEU A 64 36.35 6.02 -8.04
N VAL A 65 36.02 5.17 -8.99
CA VAL A 65 36.49 5.27 -10.37
C VAL A 65 35.30 5.50 -11.28
N HIS A 66 35.22 6.72 -11.81
CA HIS A 66 34.22 7.06 -12.82
C HIS A 66 34.65 6.53 -14.19
N VAL A 67 33.70 5.94 -14.92
CA VAL A 67 33.90 5.42 -16.27
C VAL A 67 32.79 5.87 -17.20
N GLU A 68 33.11 6.07 -18.48
CA GLU A 68 32.11 6.36 -19.49
C GLU A 68 31.49 5.08 -20.06
N ASN A 69 30.28 5.17 -20.63
CA ASN A 69 29.60 4.01 -21.24
C ASN A 69 30.45 3.32 -22.31
N GLY A 70 31.23 4.09 -23.08
CA GLY A 70 32.15 3.56 -24.09
C GLY A 70 33.26 2.71 -23.48
N GLN A 71 33.86 3.16 -22.38
CA GLN A 71 34.91 2.41 -21.68
C GLN A 71 34.39 1.10 -21.09
N CYS A 72 33.11 1.06 -20.69
CA CYS A 72 32.47 -0.16 -20.20
C CYS A 72 32.30 -1.25 -21.27
N LEU A 73 32.48 -0.92 -22.56
CA LEU A 73 32.39 -1.85 -23.69
C LEU A 73 33.73 -2.50 -24.03
N ASP A 74 34.85 -1.91 -23.61
CA ASP A 74 36.18 -2.41 -23.91
C ASP A 74 36.33 -3.86 -23.44
N GLU A 75 36.93 -4.74 -24.26
CA GLU A 75 37.00 -6.18 -23.95
C GLU A 75 37.75 -6.49 -22.65
N ASP A 76 38.69 -5.62 -22.27
CA ASP A 76 39.49 -5.69 -21.03
C ASP A 76 38.91 -4.80 -19.91
N PHE A 77 37.63 -4.42 -20.00
CA PHE A 77 36.98 -3.67 -18.92
C PHE A 77 36.71 -4.55 -17.69
N LEU A 78 36.18 -5.76 -17.88
CA LEU A 78 35.87 -6.71 -16.79
C LEU A 78 36.79 -7.94 -16.79
N PRO A 79 37.22 -8.44 -15.61
CA PRO A 79 38.08 -9.61 -15.54
C PRO A 79 37.33 -10.88 -15.93
N SER A 80 38.02 -11.81 -16.55
CA SER A 80 37.54 -13.16 -16.88
C SER A 80 38.42 -14.22 -16.25
N MET A 81 37.98 -15.48 -16.27
CA MET A 81 38.82 -16.60 -15.83
C MET A 81 40.10 -16.75 -16.67
N GLU A 82 40.07 -16.30 -17.93
CA GLU A 82 41.21 -16.34 -18.85
C GLU A 82 42.14 -15.12 -18.68
N ASN A 83 41.58 -13.94 -18.42
CA ASN A 83 42.33 -12.69 -18.21
C ASN A 83 41.81 -11.91 -16.99
N GLN A 84 42.59 -11.90 -15.91
CA GLN A 84 42.27 -11.10 -14.71
C GLN A 84 42.95 -9.72 -14.70
N SER A 85 43.84 -9.43 -15.65
CA SER A 85 44.58 -8.16 -15.73
C SER A 85 43.81 -7.14 -16.56
N THR A 86 42.66 -6.73 -16.04
CA THR A 86 41.68 -5.84 -16.69
C THR A 86 41.53 -4.53 -15.93
N PHE A 87 40.74 -3.59 -16.47
CA PHE A 87 40.47 -2.30 -15.82
C PHE A 87 39.77 -2.45 -14.45
N CYS A 88 38.69 -3.24 -14.42
CA CYS A 88 38.09 -3.69 -13.17
C CYS A 88 38.99 -4.76 -12.54
N GLN A 89 39.12 -4.69 -11.22
CA GLN A 89 39.99 -5.55 -10.43
C GLN A 89 39.15 -6.50 -9.56
N ALA A 90 39.75 -7.61 -9.14
CA ALA A 90 39.12 -8.51 -8.20
C ALA A 90 38.79 -7.80 -6.87
N GLY A 91 37.53 -7.93 -6.44
CA GLY A 91 36.93 -7.30 -5.27
C GLY A 91 36.26 -5.95 -5.54
N ASP A 92 36.26 -5.47 -6.79
CA ASP A 92 35.57 -4.23 -7.13
C ASP A 92 34.05 -4.39 -6.98
N LEU A 93 33.41 -3.29 -6.61
CA LEU A 93 31.97 -3.12 -6.80
C LEU A 93 31.76 -2.41 -8.13
N VAL A 94 31.19 -3.11 -9.10
CA VAL A 94 30.89 -2.55 -10.43
C VAL A 94 29.42 -2.13 -10.48
N VAL A 95 29.17 -0.85 -10.74
CA VAL A 95 27.82 -0.27 -10.80
C VAL A 95 27.57 0.34 -12.17
N ILE A 96 26.70 -0.29 -12.96
CA ILE A 96 26.38 0.14 -14.32
C ILE A 96 24.97 0.76 -14.36
N ASP A 97 24.90 2.08 -14.54
CA ASP A 97 23.70 2.85 -14.81
C ASP A 97 23.25 2.72 -16.28
N GLU A 98 21.94 2.74 -16.49
CA GLU A 98 21.28 2.53 -17.77
C GLU A 98 21.94 1.38 -18.57
N VAL A 99 21.96 0.18 -17.97
CA VAL A 99 22.74 -0.98 -18.47
C VAL A 99 22.54 -1.30 -19.95
N TRP A 100 21.37 -1.00 -20.51
CA TRP A 100 21.07 -1.17 -21.95
C TRP A 100 21.94 -0.30 -22.86
N ARG A 101 22.54 0.78 -22.35
CA ARG A 101 23.50 1.63 -23.07
C ARG A 101 24.88 0.99 -23.20
N VAL A 102 25.22 0.08 -22.28
CA VAL A 102 26.46 -0.70 -22.34
C VAL A 102 26.16 -2.02 -23.03
N TRP A 103 25.28 -2.84 -22.46
CA TRP A 103 24.87 -4.11 -23.06
C TRP A 103 23.40 -4.01 -23.48
N GLY A 104 23.16 -3.67 -24.76
CA GLY A 104 21.80 -3.53 -25.29
C GLY A 104 21.08 -4.87 -25.45
N SER A 105 21.81 -5.90 -25.86
CA SER A 105 21.35 -7.26 -26.04
C SER A 105 22.42 -8.26 -25.60
N ASP A 106 22.07 -9.54 -25.52
CA ASP A 106 23.04 -10.59 -25.20
C ASP A 106 24.20 -10.60 -26.21
N LYS A 107 23.96 -10.29 -27.49
CA LYS A 107 24.99 -10.29 -28.53
C LYS A 107 26.05 -9.22 -28.32
N ASP A 108 25.69 -8.14 -27.63
CA ASP A 108 26.57 -7.00 -27.36
C ASP A 108 27.45 -7.23 -26.13
N ILE A 109 27.34 -8.40 -25.46
CA ILE A 109 28.16 -8.73 -24.28
C ILE A 109 29.41 -9.51 -24.74
N PRO A 110 30.62 -8.92 -24.63
CA PRO A 110 31.88 -9.60 -24.94
C PRO A 110 32.07 -10.89 -24.12
N LYS A 111 32.88 -11.82 -24.63
CA LYS A 111 33.16 -13.11 -23.96
C LYS A 111 33.72 -12.91 -22.55
N ASN A 112 34.65 -11.97 -22.36
CA ASN A 112 35.23 -11.65 -21.06
C ASN A 112 34.17 -11.17 -20.07
N HIS A 113 33.30 -10.28 -20.51
CA HIS A 113 32.22 -9.74 -19.68
C HIS A 113 31.21 -10.82 -19.30
N ARG A 114 30.94 -11.79 -20.20
CA ARG A 114 30.09 -12.94 -19.89
C ARG A 114 30.67 -13.81 -18.79
N SER A 115 31.99 -14.06 -18.79
CA SER A 115 32.66 -14.78 -17.69
C SER A 115 32.49 -14.00 -16.39
N PHE A 116 32.81 -12.71 -16.36
CA PHE A 116 32.59 -11.89 -15.16
C PHE A 116 31.14 -11.92 -14.67
N ILE A 117 30.17 -11.65 -15.54
CA ILE A 117 28.74 -11.63 -15.20
C ILE A 117 28.31 -12.95 -14.59
N ALA A 118 28.83 -14.08 -15.09
CA ALA A 118 28.53 -15.41 -14.57
C ALA A 118 29.24 -15.73 -13.25
N GLU A 119 30.45 -15.21 -13.05
CA GLU A 119 31.40 -15.71 -12.05
C GLU A 119 31.97 -14.60 -11.16
N HIS A 120 31.34 -13.41 -11.12
CA HIS A 120 31.85 -12.22 -10.42
C HIS A 120 32.26 -12.49 -8.96
N GLY A 121 31.53 -13.36 -8.25
CA GLY A 121 31.84 -13.74 -6.87
C GLY A 121 33.12 -14.58 -6.69
N HIS A 122 33.69 -15.13 -7.76
CA HIS A 122 34.99 -15.82 -7.74
C HIS A 122 36.18 -14.85 -7.84
N PHE A 123 35.96 -13.61 -8.30
CA PHE A 123 37.00 -12.60 -8.39
C PHE A 123 37.16 -11.92 -7.03
N ILE A 124 38.01 -12.50 -6.20
CA ILE A 124 38.24 -12.06 -4.82
C ILE A 124 39.53 -11.26 -4.72
N ASN A 125 39.47 -10.09 -4.07
CA ASN A 125 40.67 -9.33 -3.77
C ASN A 125 41.57 -10.12 -2.81
N LYS A 126 42.79 -10.43 -3.23
CA LYS A 126 43.72 -11.27 -2.44
C LYS A 126 44.11 -10.66 -1.09
N LYS A 127 44.04 -9.33 -0.93
CA LYS A 127 44.42 -8.65 0.31
C LYS A 127 43.25 -8.50 1.27
N THR A 128 42.07 -8.14 0.77
CA THR A 128 40.89 -7.85 1.62
C THR A 128 39.93 -9.01 1.76
N GLY A 129 40.00 -10.03 0.89
CA GLY A 129 39.07 -11.15 0.86
C GLY A 129 37.67 -10.79 0.32
N ILE A 130 37.48 -9.56 -0.15
CA ILE A 130 36.20 -9.08 -0.68
C ILE A 130 36.02 -9.62 -2.10
N MET A 131 34.86 -10.21 -2.38
CA MET A 131 34.46 -10.67 -3.72
C MET A 131 34.00 -9.51 -4.60
N SER A 132 34.05 -9.67 -5.92
CA SER A 132 33.49 -8.68 -6.84
C SER A 132 31.97 -8.77 -6.88
N ASP A 133 31.29 -7.65 -7.05
CA ASP A 133 29.84 -7.57 -7.16
C ASP A 133 29.44 -6.73 -8.37
N LEU A 134 28.28 -7.06 -8.95
CA LEU A 134 27.71 -6.33 -10.06
C LEU A 134 26.31 -5.80 -9.70
N VAL A 135 26.17 -4.48 -9.79
CA VAL A 135 24.91 -3.77 -9.62
C VAL A 135 24.53 -3.13 -10.95
N VAL A 136 23.32 -3.42 -11.42
CA VAL A 136 22.80 -2.87 -12.67
C VAL A 136 21.61 -1.97 -12.40
N ILE A 137 21.55 -0.82 -13.07
CA ILE A 137 20.43 0.12 -12.97
C ILE A 137 19.78 0.23 -14.34
N ASN A 138 18.44 0.21 -14.37
CA ASN A 138 17.69 0.42 -15.60
C ASN A 138 16.30 1.00 -15.30
N GLN A 139 15.53 1.38 -16.31
CA GLN A 139 14.15 1.82 -16.11
C GLN A 139 13.22 0.65 -15.79
N THR A 140 13.36 -0.45 -16.53
CA THR A 140 12.61 -1.68 -16.32
C THR A 140 13.56 -2.87 -16.31
N VAL A 141 13.14 -3.98 -15.69
CA VAL A 141 13.90 -5.24 -15.75
C VAL A 141 13.88 -5.80 -17.17
N THR A 142 12.80 -5.59 -17.92
CA THR A 142 12.63 -6.12 -19.28
C THR A 142 13.77 -5.69 -20.21
N ASP A 143 14.21 -4.44 -20.06
CA ASP A 143 15.25 -3.82 -20.90
C ASP A 143 16.67 -4.28 -20.55
N ILE A 144 16.84 -5.06 -19.47
CA ILE A 144 18.12 -5.68 -19.14
C ILE A 144 18.32 -6.92 -20.05
N PRO A 145 19.54 -7.15 -20.59
CA PRO A 145 19.87 -8.35 -21.35
C PRO A 145 19.48 -9.64 -20.64
N ARG A 146 19.04 -10.65 -21.41
CA ARG A 146 18.56 -11.92 -20.85
C ARG A 146 19.66 -12.65 -20.09
N PHE A 147 20.90 -12.58 -20.56
CA PHE A 147 22.05 -13.19 -19.90
C PHE A 147 22.29 -12.63 -18.49
N ILE A 148 22.12 -11.31 -18.30
CA ILE A 148 22.23 -10.65 -16.99
C ILE A 148 20.99 -10.96 -16.16
N LYS A 149 19.79 -10.88 -16.74
CA LYS A 149 18.51 -11.20 -16.06
C LYS A 149 18.51 -12.56 -15.40
N ALA A 150 19.04 -13.57 -16.06
CA ALA A 150 19.10 -14.94 -15.54
C ALA A 150 19.92 -15.07 -14.24
N ARG A 151 20.71 -14.05 -13.88
CA ARG A 151 21.63 -14.03 -12.73
C ARG A 151 21.27 -12.96 -11.70
N ILE A 152 20.16 -12.25 -11.90
CA ILE A 152 19.61 -11.34 -10.89
C ILE A 152 18.95 -12.17 -9.79
N GLU A 153 19.36 -11.96 -8.54
CA GLU A 153 18.70 -12.57 -7.36
C GLU A 153 17.88 -11.56 -6.59
N THR A 154 18.25 -10.29 -6.60
CA THR A 154 17.47 -9.24 -5.93
C THR A 154 17.20 -8.09 -6.89
N THR A 155 15.93 -7.71 -6.98
CA THR A 155 15.50 -6.51 -7.70
C THR A 155 14.89 -5.50 -6.73
N TYR A 156 15.45 -4.31 -6.69
CA TYR A 156 14.91 -3.14 -6.00
C TYR A 156 14.17 -2.27 -6.99
N ARG A 157 12.85 -2.12 -6.82
CA ARG A 157 12.01 -1.26 -7.66
C ARG A 157 11.65 0.04 -6.94
N MET A 158 12.12 1.14 -7.49
CA MET A 158 11.86 2.50 -7.00
C MET A 158 10.52 3.01 -7.53
N GLN A 159 9.68 3.49 -6.62
CA GLN A 159 8.40 4.13 -6.91
C GLN A 159 8.35 5.53 -6.28
N LYS A 160 7.98 6.53 -7.08
CA LYS A 160 7.76 7.89 -6.59
C LYS A 160 6.34 8.02 -6.05
N HIS A 161 6.18 8.54 -4.84
CA HIS A 161 4.86 8.83 -4.25
C HIS A 161 4.23 10.10 -4.83
N VAL A 162 4.10 10.18 -6.16
CA VAL A 162 3.44 11.33 -6.81
C VAL A 162 1.96 11.40 -6.42
N SER A 163 1.33 10.26 -6.18
CA SER A 163 -0.12 10.17 -5.93
C SER A 163 -0.60 10.78 -4.62
N LEU A 164 0.27 10.87 -3.60
CA LEU A 164 -0.06 11.42 -2.29
C LEU A 164 0.43 12.87 -2.09
N GLY A 165 1.02 13.50 -3.11
CA GLY A 165 1.56 14.86 -3.00
C GLY A 165 2.87 14.98 -2.21
N LEU A 166 3.39 13.88 -1.65
CA LEU A 166 4.63 13.83 -0.87
C LEU A 166 5.86 13.65 -1.79
N SER A 167 6.28 14.73 -2.46
CA SER A 167 7.41 14.69 -3.40
C SER A 167 8.79 14.43 -2.78
N ASN A 168 8.89 14.45 -1.44
CA ASN A 168 10.14 14.25 -0.71
C ASN A 168 10.35 12.80 -0.23
N ARG A 169 9.45 11.88 -0.58
CA ARG A 169 9.53 10.46 -0.19
C ARG A 169 9.49 9.56 -1.41
N TYR A 170 10.09 8.39 -1.27
CA TYR A 170 10.08 7.33 -2.26
C TYR A 170 9.88 5.98 -1.58
N ARG A 171 9.40 5.01 -2.35
CA ARG A 171 9.24 3.63 -1.94
C ARG A 171 10.19 2.76 -2.71
N VAL A 172 10.78 1.80 -2.00
CA VAL A 172 11.54 0.72 -2.60
C VAL A 172 10.77 -0.57 -2.34
N ASP A 173 10.36 -1.24 -3.41
CA ASP A 173 9.84 -2.61 -3.34
C ASP A 173 11.00 -3.57 -3.64
N VAL A 174 11.17 -4.61 -2.81
CA VAL A 174 12.23 -5.61 -2.93
C VAL A 174 11.64 -6.92 -3.42
N PHE A 175 12.17 -7.46 -4.51
CA PHE A 175 11.73 -8.70 -5.13
C PHE A 175 12.88 -9.69 -5.21
N GLN A 176 12.55 -10.98 -5.12
CA GLN A 176 13.49 -12.04 -5.43
C GLN A 176 13.50 -12.29 -6.94
N GLY A 177 14.66 -12.14 -7.57
CA GLY A 177 14.88 -12.31 -8.99
C GLY A 177 14.19 -11.26 -9.86
N VAL A 178 13.88 -11.64 -11.10
CA VAL A 178 13.39 -10.72 -12.15
C VAL A 178 11.87 -10.53 -12.18
N LYS A 179 11.10 -11.39 -11.50
CA LYS A 179 9.63 -11.34 -11.56
C LYS A 179 9.09 -10.32 -10.56
N ILE A 180 8.66 -9.16 -11.06
CA ILE A 180 8.14 -8.05 -10.23
C ILE A 180 6.61 -8.18 -10.05
N THR A 181 6.15 -9.27 -9.46
CA THR A 181 4.73 -9.50 -9.13
C THR A 181 4.47 -9.27 -7.65
N LYS A 182 3.23 -8.92 -7.27
CA LYS A 182 2.86 -8.71 -5.85
C LYS A 182 3.17 -9.94 -4.98
N SER A 183 2.99 -11.15 -5.53
CA SER A 183 3.29 -12.42 -4.86
C SER A 183 4.78 -12.68 -4.63
N ASN A 184 5.64 -12.16 -5.51
CA ASN A 184 7.10 -12.35 -5.45
C ASN A 184 7.83 -11.18 -4.76
N ARG A 185 7.07 -10.26 -4.15
CA ARG A 185 7.63 -9.15 -3.41
C ARG A 185 7.98 -9.62 -2.00
N MET A 186 9.26 -9.60 -1.68
CA MET A 186 9.78 -10.01 -0.38
C MET A 186 9.47 -8.97 0.70
N ASN A 187 9.75 -7.70 0.40
CA ASN A 187 9.54 -6.60 1.33
C ASN A 187 9.32 -5.29 0.58
N TYR A 188 8.95 -4.24 1.29
CA TYR A 188 9.03 -2.87 0.81
C TYR A 188 9.30 -1.92 1.98
N TYR A 189 9.96 -0.82 1.68
CA TYR A 189 10.20 0.25 2.65
C TYR A 189 9.98 1.61 2.00
N GLN A 190 9.70 2.62 2.84
CA GLN A 190 9.54 4.00 2.42
C GLN A 190 10.60 4.86 3.08
N GLU A 191 11.24 5.69 2.28
CA GLU A 191 12.35 6.52 2.70
C GLU A 191 12.09 7.98 2.34
N LYS A 192 12.72 8.87 3.09
CA LYS A 192 12.75 10.29 2.79
C LYS A 192 14.03 10.59 2.03
N TYR A 193 13.93 11.44 1.02
CA TYR A 193 15.14 11.94 0.37
C TYR A 193 15.95 12.81 1.34
N ASP A 194 17.24 12.51 1.43
CA ASP A 194 18.26 13.31 2.10
C ASP A 194 18.93 14.22 1.07
N LYS A 195 18.97 15.51 1.38
CA LYS A 195 19.61 16.52 0.52
C LYS A 195 21.10 16.28 0.39
N ALA A 196 21.76 15.81 1.45
CA ALA A 196 23.21 15.58 1.44
C ALA A 196 23.62 14.54 0.39
N ILE A 197 22.78 13.52 0.14
CA ILE A 197 23.05 12.50 -0.88
C ILE A 197 22.95 13.08 -2.30
N PHE A 198 22.05 14.03 -2.56
CA PHE A 198 21.97 14.68 -3.87
C PHE A 198 23.18 15.54 -4.19
N GLU A 199 23.97 15.95 -3.20
CA GLU A 199 25.21 16.70 -3.43
C GLU A 199 26.35 15.81 -3.93
N LEU A 200 26.23 14.49 -3.74
CA LEU A 200 27.26 13.48 -4.05
C LEU A 200 27.29 13.10 -5.54
N TYR A 201 26.23 13.38 -6.29
CA TYR A 201 26.10 13.03 -7.71
C TYR A 201 25.24 14.04 -8.47
N LYS A 202 25.27 14.05 -9.81
CA LYS A 202 24.40 14.89 -10.63
C LYS A 202 23.29 14.05 -11.27
N SER A 203 22.04 14.34 -10.92
CA SER A 203 20.88 13.56 -11.41
C SER A 203 20.33 13.97 -12.77
N VAL A 204 20.78 15.12 -13.32
CA VAL A 204 20.31 15.64 -14.62
C VAL A 204 21.45 16.34 -15.36
N GLU A 205 21.56 16.12 -16.66
CA GLU A 205 22.36 16.94 -17.57
C GLU A 205 21.63 18.27 -17.82
N GLY A 206 22.23 19.38 -17.40
CA GLY A 206 21.68 20.74 -17.56
C GLY A 206 21.32 21.43 -16.23
N ASN A 207 21.51 22.75 -16.20
CA ASN A 207 21.16 23.60 -15.05
C ASN A 207 19.64 23.57 -14.82
N ASN A 208 19.18 22.93 -13.74
CA ASN A 208 17.82 23.00 -13.19
C ASN A 208 16.69 23.03 -14.26
N PRO A 209 16.42 21.93 -14.97
CA PRO A 209 15.23 21.87 -15.81
C PRO A 209 13.99 21.93 -14.93
N ASN A 210 13.27 23.05 -14.98
CA ASN A 210 11.96 23.22 -14.39
C ASN A 210 11.00 22.21 -15.03
N THR A 211 10.81 21.08 -14.35
CA THR A 211 9.85 20.06 -14.77
C THR A 211 8.45 20.55 -14.45
N LEU A 212 7.83 21.25 -15.39
CA LEU A 212 6.39 21.49 -15.38
C LEU A 212 5.70 20.12 -15.26
N LYS A 213 4.97 19.89 -14.17
CA LYS A 213 4.14 18.67 -14.01
C LYS A 213 3.10 18.68 -15.14
N THR A 214 3.27 17.82 -16.12
CA THR A 214 2.41 17.78 -17.32
C THR A 214 0.96 17.43 -16.99
N ASP A 215 0.72 16.68 -15.90
CA ASP A 215 -0.63 16.32 -15.49
C ASP A 215 -0.85 16.46 -13.96
N LYS A 216 -1.81 17.29 -13.57
CA LYS A 216 -2.23 17.50 -12.18
C LYS A 216 -3.09 16.34 -11.63
N ARG A 217 -3.69 15.52 -12.51
CA ARG A 217 -4.61 14.43 -12.13
C ARG A 217 -3.94 13.28 -11.37
N GLN A 218 -2.61 13.23 -11.36
CA GLN A 218 -1.86 12.17 -10.67
C GLN A 218 -2.01 12.23 -9.14
N SER A 219 -2.36 13.38 -8.55
CA SER A 219 -2.52 13.52 -7.10
C SER A 219 -3.96 13.18 -6.66
N ILE A 220 -4.12 12.20 -5.77
CA ILE A 220 -5.43 11.77 -5.25
C ILE A 220 -6.11 12.91 -4.46
N PHE A 221 -5.31 13.71 -3.74
CA PHE A 221 -5.77 14.88 -2.98
C PHE A 221 -6.12 16.10 -3.84
N SER A 222 -5.75 16.10 -5.12
CA SER A 222 -6.15 17.18 -6.04
C SER A 222 -7.58 17.03 -6.57
N SER A 223 -8.24 15.90 -6.29
CA SER A 223 -9.62 15.68 -6.71
C SER A 223 -10.61 16.37 -5.76
N THR A 224 -11.46 17.23 -6.31
CA THR A 224 -12.50 17.96 -5.57
C THR A 224 -13.46 17.02 -4.82
N LYS A 225 -13.69 15.82 -5.35
CA LYS A 225 -14.51 14.78 -4.71
C LYS A 225 -13.88 14.24 -3.42
N VAL A 226 -12.57 13.97 -3.41
CA VAL A 226 -11.85 13.50 -2.20
C VAL A 226 -11.78 14.62 -1.16
N LEU A 227 -11.57 15.87 -1.59
CA LEU A 227 -11.60 17.03 -0.70
C LEU A 227 -12.97 17.20 -0.04
N MET A 228 -14.08 17.12 -0.80
CA MET A 228 -15.43 17.19 -0.23
C MET A 228 -15.70 16.07 0.77
N LEU A 229 -15.31 14.83 0.45
CA LEU A 229 -15.47 13.70 1.38
C LEU A 229 -14.66 13.89 2.67
N MET A 230 -13.44 14.43 2.58
CA MET A 230 -12.59 14.75 3.73
C MET A 230 -13.20 15.79 4.66
N VAL A 231 -14.05 16.69 4.16
CA VAL A 231 -14.74 17.71 4.97
C VAL A 231 -16.10 17.20 5.48
N LEU A 232 -16.87 16.52 4.63
CA LEU A 232 -18.21 16.04 4.97
C LEU A 232 -18.21 14.93 6.03
N VAL A 233 -17.24 14.02 6.00
CA VAL A 233 -17.20 12.90 6.96
C VAL A 233 -16.94 13.38 8.40
N PRO A 234 -15.90 14.21 8.69
CA PRO A 234 -15.72 14.77 10.02
C PRO A 234 -16.90 15.64 10.47
N LEU A 235 -17.49 16.43 9.56
CA LEU A 235 -18.66 17.25 9.88
C LEU A 235 -19.87 16.38 10.26
N ALA A 236 -20.14 15.30 9.53
CA ALA A 236 -21.21 14.37 9.86
C ALA A 236 -20.97 13.68 11.21
N ILE A 237 -19.71 13.33 11.53
CA ILE A 237 -19.34 12.78 12.84
C ILE A 237 -19.59 13.81 13.95
N LEU A 238 -19.19 15.07 13.77
CA LEU A 238 -19.43 16.13 14.77
C LEU A 238 -20.92 16.40 14.97
N VAL A 239 -21.71 16.45 13.90
CA VAL A 239 -23.16 16.62 13.96
C VAL A 239 -23.80 15.42 14.66
N SER A 240 -23.36 14.19 14.35
CA SER A 240 -23.83 12.98 15.03
C SER A 240 -23.51 13.00 16.53
N LEU A 241 -22.28 13.38 16.91
CA LEU A 241 -21.89 13.51 18.32
C LEU A 241 -22.70 14.59 19.05
N TYR A 242 -23.02 15.70 18.37
CA TYR A 242 -23.88 16.75 18.92
C TYR A 242 -25.30 16.24 19.22
N PHE A 243 -25.91 15.50 18.29
CA PHE A 243 -27.25 14.92 18.51
C PHE A 243 -27.25 13.86 19.63
N VAL A 244 -26.21 13.03 19.72
CA VAL A 244 -26.04 12.08 20.82
C VAL A 244 -25.91 12.82 22.15
N TYR A 245 -25.08 13.86 22.22
CA TYR A 245 -24.92 14.69 23.42
C TYR A 245 -26.25 15.34 23.84
N GLN A 246 -26.99 15.92 22.90
CA GLN A 246 -28.30 16.52 23.16
C GLN A 246 -29.30 15.49 23.70
N TYR A 247 -29.38 14.31 23.07
CA TYR A 247 -30.27 13.23 23.49
C TYR A 247 -29.99 12.77 24.94
N PHE A 248 -28.72 12.57 25.30
CA PHE A 248 -28.36 12.18 26.66
C PHE A 248 -28.57 13.30 27.69
N ASN A 249 -28.28 14.56 27.33
CA ASN A 249 -28.54 15.69 28.23
C ASN A 249 -30.03 15.89 28.53
N GLN A 250 -30.91 15.62 27.57
CA GLN A 250 -32.36 15.68 27.75
C GLN A 250 -32.86 14.61 28.74
N TYR A 251 -32.19 13.45 28.79
CA TYR A 251 -32.51 12.38 29.75
C TYR A 251 -31.90 12.60 31.15
N LEU A 252 -30.73 13.24 31.24
CA LEU A 252 -30.04 13.49 32.50
C LEU A 252 -30.57 14.72 33.26
N ASN A 253 -31.21 15.66 32.55
CA ASN A 253 -31.87 16.82 33.15
C ASN A 253 -33.38 16.80 32.82
N PRO A 254 -34.19 15.98 33.51
CA PRO A 254 -35.63 16.16 33.44
C PRO A 254 -35.97 17.53 34.04
N GLU A 255 -36.35 18.48 33.18
CA GLU A 255 -36.95 19.72 33.66
C GLU A 255 -38.15 19.34 34.56
N LYS A 256 -38.09 19.78 35.82
CA LYS A 256 -39.23 19.67 36.73
C LYS A 256 -40.44 20.35 36.05
N PRO A 257 -41.60 19.69 35.95
CA PRO A 257 -42.77 20.32 35.35
C PRO A 257 -43.11 21.59 36.14
N LYS A 258 -43.04 22.74 35.45
CA LYS A 258 -43.51 24.03 35.97
C LYS A 258 -45.03 23.96 36.14
N HIS A 259 -45.47 24.25 37.36
CA HIS A 259 -46.81 24.56 37.83
C HIS A 259 -48.02 24.26 36.92
N ALA A 260 -48.84 23.31 37.38
CA ALA A 260 -50.26 23.27 37.07
C ALA A 260 -50.93 24.57 37.51
N GLN A 261 -51.47 25.32 36.55
CA GLN A 261 -52.45 26.36 36.80
C GLN A 261 -53.83 25.72 36.89
N SER A 262 -54.46 25.91 38.03
CA SER A 262 -55.86 25.62 38.32
C SER A 262 -56.78 26.49 37.48
N VAL A 263 -57.70 25.89 36.74
CA VAL A 263 -58.90 26.56 36.25
C VAL A 263 -60.12 25.73 36.67
N ASN A 264 -60.92 26.26 37.58
CA ASN A 264 -62.24 25.75 37.93
C ASN A 264 -63.31 26.73 37.44
N SER A 265 -64.22 26.28 36.58
CA SER A 265 -65.68 26.56 36.53
C SER A 265 -66.27 25.88 35.28
N VAL A 266 -67.01 24.75 35.40
CA VAL A 266 -68.49 24.61 35.55
C VAL A 266 -69.23 25.06 34.26
N SER A 267 -70.09 24.33 33.53
CA SER A 267 -71.01 23.22 33.84
C SER A 267 -71.54 22.50 32.57
N GLN A 268 -71.85 21.20 32.75
CA GLN A 268 -73.01 20.42 32.26
C GLN A 268 -73.33 20.26 30.75
N SER A 269 -73.19 19.02 30.28
CA SER A 269 -74.32 18.28 29.69
C SER A 269 -74.20 16.79 29.97
N SER A 270 -75.33 16.21 30.38
CA SER A 270 -75.56 14.85 30.88
C SER A 270 -75.98 13.90 29.76
N ASN A 271 -75.31 12.75 29.63
CA ASN A 271 -75.90 11.43 29.30
C ASN A 271 -74.81 10.33 29.19
N PRO A 272 -75.17 9.04 29.27
CA PRO A 272 -74.62 8.13 30.26
C PRO A 272 -73.31 7.45 29.86
N VAL A 273 -72.62 6.98 30.90
CA VAL A 273 -71.41 6.17 30.88
C VAL A 273 -71.64 4.89 30.06
N ALA A 274 -71.18 4.89 28.81
CA ALA A 274 -70.72 3.68 28.16
C ALA A 274 -69.23 3.53 28.49
N SER A 275 -68.94 2.64 29.43
CA SER A 275 -67.59 2.19 29.76
C SER A 275 -66.97 1.52 28.53
N PHE A 276 -66.23 2.28 27.72
CA PHE A 276 -65.26 1.67 26.82
C PHE A 276 -64.12 1.11 27.67
N SER A 277 -64.27 -0.16 28.03
CA SER A 277 -63.16 -1.02 28.40
C SER A 277 -62.15 -0.96 27.26
N ILE A 278 -61.03 -0.25 27.46
CA ILE A 278 -59.79 -0.58 26.76
C ILE A 278 -59.40 -1.94 27.32
N ARG A 279 -59.91 -3.00 26.68
CA ARG A 279 -59.32 -4.32 26.82
C ARG A 279 -57.86 -4.15 26.38
N SER A 280 -56.93 -4.24 27.32
CA SER A 280 -55.58 -4.67 26.94
C SER A 280 -55.76 -6.10 26.41
N SER A 281 -55.89 -6.25 25.10
CA SER A 281 -55.79 -7.56 24.48
C SER A 281 -54.36 -8.02 24.72
N LYS A 282 -54.16 -8.86 25.74
CA LYS A 282 -52.94 -9.68 25.85
C LYS A 282 -52.68 -10.23 24.46
N VAL A 283 -51.52 -9.91 23.88
CA VAL A 283 -51.14 -10.42 22.56
C VAL A 283 -51.09 -11.94 22.66
N VAL A 284 -52.11 -12.62 22.12
CA VAL A 284 -52.21 -14.08 22.16
C VAL A 284 -51.39 -14.63 21.00
N LEU A 285 -50.31 -15.36 21.33
CA LEU A 285 -49.54 -16.12 20.35
C LEU A 285 -50.42 -17.23 19.77
N SER A 286 -50.30 -17.48 18.47
CA SER A 286 -51.06 -18.55 17.83
C SER A 286 -50.70 -19.91 18.43
N SER A 287 -51.71 -20.70 18.75
CA SER A 287 -51.56 -22.09 19.22
C SER A 287 -51.48 -23.09 18.07
N LYS A 288 -51.85 -22.68 16.85
CA LYS A 288 -51.93 -23.54 15.68
C LYS A 288 -50.76 -23.36 14.71
N TRP A 289 -50.44 -22.12 14.37
CA TRP A 289 -49.47 -21.82 13.30
C TRP A 289 -48.12 -21.37 13.85
N ARG A 290 -47.05 -21.85 13.21
CA ARG A 290 -45.67 -21.37 13.42
C ARG A 290 -45.00 -21.05 12.10
N ILE A 291 -44.11 -20.06 12.11
CA ILE A 291 -43.28 -19.76 10.93
C ILE A 291 -42.19 -20.83 10.82
N THR A 292 -42.08 -21.47 9.65
CA THR A 292 -41.06 -22.50 9.37
C THR A 292 -40.01 -22.05 8.37
N GLY A 293 -40.27 -21.02 7.57
CA GLY A 293 -39.30 -20.46 6.64
C GLY A 293 -39.88 -19.38 5.74
N GLU A 294 -39.05 -18.88 4.83
CA GLU A 294 -39.41 -17.91 3.81
C GLU A 294 -39.11 -18.50 2.43
N LEU A 295 -40.01 -18.29 1.45
CA LEU A 295 -39.88 -18.78 0.08
C LEU A 295 -39.92 -17.60 -0.89
N LEU A 296 -38.95 -17.56 -1.81
CA LEU A 296 -38.97 -16.65 -2.94
C LEU A 296 -39.31 -17.43 -4.22
N ARG A 297 -40.44 -17.11 -4.86
CA ARG A 297 -40.84 -17.73 -6.13
C ARG A 297 -41.35 -16.65 -7.09
N GLU A 298 -40.81 -16.62 -8.30
CA GLU A 298 -41.24 -15.70 -9.37
C GLU A 298 -41.25 -14.21 -8.93
N GLY A 299 -40.25 -13.80 -8.14
CA GLY A 299 -40.12 -12.43 -7.64
C GLY A 299 -41.07 -12.06 -6.50
N LYS A 300 -41.91 -12.99 -6.02
CA LYS A 300 -42.79 -12.80 -4.86
C LYS A 300 -42.24 -13.55 -3.65
N ALA A 301 -42.22 -12.87 -2.50
CA ALA A 301 -41.77 -13.43 -1.24
C ALA A 301 -42.96 -13.90 -0.39
N TYR A 302 -42.85 -15.09 0.15
CA TYR A 302 -43.86 -15.75 0.98
C TYR A 302 -43.26 -16.20 2.31
N VAL A 303 -44.08 -16.19 3.35
CA VAL A 303 -43.77 -16.81 4.64
C VAL A 303 -44.49 -18.15 4.67
N ILE A 304 -43.74 -19.20 5.00
CA ILE A 304 -44.27 -20.55 5.16
C ILE A 304 -44.69 -20.73 6.62
N LEU A 305 -45.96 -21.03 6.82
CA LEU A 305 -46.54 -21.41 8.09
C LEU A 305 -46.76 -22.92 8.11
N ALA A 306 -46.49 -23.57 9.24
CA ALA A 306 -46.83 -24.96 9.46
C ALA A 306 -47.69 -25.11 10.72
N ASP A 307 -48.60 -26.08 10.70
CA ASP A 307 -49.31 -26.53 11.89
C ASP A 307 -48.63 -27.75 12.54
N LYS A 308 -49.19 -28.24 13.66
CA LYS A 308 -48.67 -29.43 14.38
C LYS A 308 -48.81 -30.72 13.54
N GLN A 309 -49.73 -30.76 12.58
CA GLN A 309 -50.00 -31.90 11.70
C GLN A 309 -49.14 -31.88 10.42
N GLY A 310 -48.31 -30.85 10.23
CA GLY A 310 -47.44 -30.70 9.07
C GLY A 310 -48.13 -30.10 7.84
N GLN A 311 -49.35 -29.57 7.98
CA GLN A 311 -49.99 -28.82 6.90
C GLN A 311 -49.29 -27.49 6.72
N LEU A 312 -49.03 -27.12 5.46
CA LEU A 312 -48.34 -25.89 5.11
C LEU A 312 -49.33 -24.86 4.57
N ARG A 313 -49.17 -23.61 5.02
CA ARG A 313 -49.90 -22.44 4.51
C ARG A 313 -48.89 -21.38 4.09
N LEU A 314 -49.09 -20.79 2.91
CA LEU A 314 -48.24 -19.73 2.38
C LEU A 314 -48.96 -18.40 2.50
N GLU A 315 -48.29 -17.42 3.11
CA GLU A 315 -48.83 -16.06 3.24
C GLU A 315 -47.85 -15.03 2.66
N PRO A 316 -48.33 -13.94 2.05
CA PRO A 316 -47.46 -12.91 1.49
C PRO A 316 -46.55 -12.29 2.56
N ARG A 317 -45.26 -12.15 2.26
CA ARG A 317 -44.26 -11.57 3.18
C ARG A 317 -44.58 -10.14 3.64
N SER A 318 -45.38 -9.40 2.87
CA SER A 318 -45.84 -8.04 3.18
C SER A 318 -46.77 -7.97 4.39
N GLN A 319 -47.42 -9.08 4.77
CA GLN A 319 -48.27 -9.15 5.96
C GLN A 319 -47.49 -9.36 7.26
N PHE A 320 -46.17 -9.57 7.16
CA PHE A 320 -45.29 -9.84 8.28
C PHE A 320 -44.31 -8.70 8.50
N GLN A 321 -44.19 -8.27 9.75
CA GLN A 321 -43.26 -7.24 10.18
C GLN A 321 -41.98 -7.87 10.70
N PHE A 322 -40.85 -7.29 10.30
CA PHE A 322 -39.54 -7.68 10.78
C PHE A 322 -39.10 -6.71 11.87
N ASN A 323 -39.02 -7.19 13.11
CA ASN A 323 -38.50 -6.41 14.23
C ASN A 323 -37.25 -7.09 14.81
N GLY A 324 -36.08 -6.58 14.44
CA GLY A 324 -34.79 -7.11 14.89
C GLY A 324 -34.47 -8.50 14.32
N ARG A 325 -34.62 -9.56 15.13
CA ARG A 325 -34.43 -10.97 14.71
C ARG A 325 -35.74 -11.75 14.62
N LEU A 326 -36.87 -11.11 14.88
CA LEU A 326 -38.17 -11.75 14.95
C LEU A 326 -39.02 -11.35 13.74
N LEU A 327 -39.45 -12.35 12.97
CA LEU A 327 -40.51 -12.20 11.98
C LEU A 327 -41.84 -12.51 12.66
N GLN A 328 -42.79 -11.59 12.60
CA GLN A 328 -44.10 -11.76 13.19
C GLN A 328 -45.20 -11.20 12.28
N GLY A 329 -46.35 -11.85 12.26
CA GLY A 329 -47.53 -11.41 11.52
C GLY A 329 -48.79 -11.80 12.26
N GLU A 330 -49.91 -11.18 11.90
CA GLU A 330 -51.21 -11.53 12.46
C GLU A 330 -51.95 -12.42 11.46
N ILE A 331 -52.30 -13.63 11.88
CA ILE A 331 -53.05 -14.60 11.07
C ILE A 331 -54.24 -15.06 11.89
N ASP A 332 -55.44 -14.95 11.31
CA ASP A 332 -56.70 -15.34 11.95
C ASP A 332 -56.91 -14.67 13.34
N GLY A 333 -56.44 -13.42 13.51
CA GLY A 333 -56.54 -12.66 14.77
C GLY A 333 -55.53 -13.08 15.85
N GLN A 334 -54.55 -13.92 15.51
CA GLN A 334 -53.51 -14.43 16.42
C GLN A 334 -52.12 -14.02 15.93
N LEU A 335 -51.21 -13.73 16.86
CA LEU A 335 -49.84 -13.38 16.52
C LEU A 335 -49.04 -14.66 16.19
N VAL A 336 -48.52 -14.75 14.98
CA VAL A 336 -47.71 -15.88 14.49
C VAL A 336 -46.25 -15.45 14.33
N ASN A 337 -45.31 -16.21 14.91
CA ASN A 337 -43.87 -16.01 14.78
C ASN A 337 -43.12 -17.36 14.78
N TYR A 338 -41.79 -17.35 14.83
CA TYR A 338 -40.97 -18.59 14.88
C TYR A 338 -41.19 -19.44 16.14
N TYR A 339 -41.71 -18.84 17.21
CA TYR A 339 -41.89 -19.45 18.53
C TYR A 339 -43.37 -19.70 18.87
N SER A 340 -44.31 -19.32 17.98
CA SER A 340 -45.74 -19.65 18.09
C SER A 340 -45.99 -21.08 17.62
N GLY A 341 -47.23 -21.56 17.72
CA GLY A 341 -47.59 -22.96 17.42
C GLY A 341 -47.06 -23.97 18.45
N GLY A 342 -46.31 -23.49 19.45
CA GLY A 342 -45.84 -24.25 20.61
C GLY A 342 -46.49 -23.71 21.88
N GLY A 343 -47.52 -24.39 22.36
CA GLY A 343 -48.15 -24.04 23.63
C GLY A 343 -49.17 -25.08 24.06
N GLN A 344 -48.71 -25.94 24.98
CA GLN A 344 -49.33 -27.12 25.62
C GLN A 344 -49.66 -28.30 24.69
#